data_AF-R5ATU6-F1
#
_entry.id   AF-R5ATU6-F1
#
_cell.length_a   1.000
_cell.length_b   1.000
_cell.length_c   1.000
_cell.angle_alpha   90.00
_cell.angle_beta   90.00
_cell.angle_gamma   90.00
#
_symmetry.space_group_name_H-M   'P 1'
#
loop_
_entity.id
_entity.type
_entity.pdbx_description
1 polymer ?
#
loop_
_entity_poly.entity_id
_entity_poly.type
_entity_poly.pdbx_seq_one_letter_code
_entity_poly.pdbx_strand_id
1 'polypeptide(L)'
;MKYDSELCVELLREKQRSLQENGVSRFPSRGDFSAEEVCAIKAFLGPWPRALEAAGLKRPPEESRHDRTVAKRIRAKREKNAERKRSSRIKTYTTFSEDLHTDGEW
;
A
#
# COMPACT_ATOMS: atom_id res chain seq x y z
N MET A 1 -26.30 20.92 11.11
CA MET A 1 -25.60 19.68 10.76
C MET A 1 -25.32 18.94 12.06
N LYS A 2 -25.75 17.68 12.23
CA LYS A 2 -25.69 16.98 13.54
C LYS A 2 -24.28 16.49 13.90
N TYR A 3 -23.42 16.28 12.91
CA TYR A 3 -22.05 15.82 13.07
C TYR A 3 -21.13 16.60 12.13
N ASP A 4 -19.90 16.86 12.58
CA ASP A 4 -18.80 17.39 11.78
C ASP A 4 -17.58 16.46 11.85
N SER A 5 -16.51 16.79 11.12
CA SER A 5 -15.29 15.96 11.10
C SER A 5 -14.53 15.97 12.41
N GLU A 6 -14.55 17.07 13.16
CA GLU A 6 -13.80 17.23 14.41
C GLU A 6 -14.45 16.43 15.54
N LEU A 7 -15.77 16.54 15.67
CA LEU A 7 -16.61 15.76 16.57
C LEU A 7 -16.47 14.26 16.30
N CYS A 8 -16.39 13.84 15.03
CA CYS A 8 -16.15 12.43 14.70
C CYS A 8 -14.79 11.94 15.21
N VAL A 9 -13.76 12.79 15.19
CA VAL A 9 -12.44 12.48 15.77
C VAL A 9 -12.51 12.44 17.30
N GLU A 10 -13.23 13.37 17.90
CA GLU A 10 -13.42 13.45 19.34
C GLU A 10 -14.16 12.21 19.88
N LEU A 11 -15.25 11.80 19.24
CA LEU A 11 -15.99 10.57 19.59
C LEU A 11 -15.09 9.33 19.61
N LEU A 12 -14.19 9.20 18.63
CA LEU A 12 -13.23 8.08 18.59
C LEU A 12 -12.23 8.14 19.76
N ARG A 13 -11.76 9.33 20.13
CA ARG A 13 -10.79 9.53 21.23
C ARG A 13 -11.43 9.35 22.60
N GLU A 14 -12.63 9.89 22.80
CA GLU A 14 -13.39 9.71 24.03
C GLU A 14 -13.69 8.23 24.27
N LYS A 15 -14.14 7.52 23.21
CA LYS A 15 -14.41 6.10 23.34
C LYS A 15 -13.15 5.30 23.64
N GLN A 16 -12.01 5.66 23.03
CA GLN A 16 -10.72 5.06 23.37
C GLN A 16 -10.37 5.28 24.84
N ARG A 17 -10.52 6.50 25.35
CA ARG A 17 -10.22 6.83 26.74
C ARG A 17 -11.11 6.04 27.70
N SER A 18 -12.41 5.99 27.44
CA SER A 18 -13.36 5.19 28.22
C SER A 18 -12.98 3.70 28.21
N LEU A 19 -12.56 3.14 27.07
CA LEU A 19 -12.09 1.75 27.02
C LEU A 19 -10.81 1.52 27.84
N GLN A 20 -9.87 2.47 27.81
CA GLN A 20 -8.64 2.41 28.61
C GLN A 20 -8.91 2.52 30.11
N GLU A 21 -9.82 3.40 30.53
CA GLU A 21 -10.27 3.53 31.92
C GLU A 21 -10.92 2.24 32.43
N ASN A 22 -11.65 1.54 31.56
CA ASN A 22 -12.21 0.22 31.84
C ASN A 22 -11.19 -0.93 31.76
N GLY A 23 -9.89 -0.64 31.61
CA GLY A 23 -8.82 -1.63 31.55
C GLY A 23 -8.75 -2.41 30.23
N VAL A 24 -9.45 -1.97 29.18
CA VAL A 24 -9.48 -2.66 27.89
C VAL A 24 -8.41 -2.10 26.96
N SER A 25 -7.36 -2.88 26.72
CA SER A 25 -6.24 -2.53 25.82
C SER A 25 -6.55 -2.75 24.33
N ARG A 26 -7.75 -2.37 23.86
CA ARG A 26 -8.15 -2.47 22.44
C ARG A 26 -8.53 -1.11 21.86
N PHE A 27 -8.52 -1.00 20.54
CA PHE A 27 -9.03 0.17 19.81
C PHE A 27 -10.57 0.15 19.71
N PRO A 28 -11.23 1.31 19.52
CA PRO A 28 -12.67 1.38 19.37
C PRO A 28 -13.07 0.66 18.09
N SER A 29 -13.99 -0.27 18.22
CA SER A 29 -14.58 -1.02 17.12
C SER A 29 -15.90 -0.37 16.71
N ARG A 30 -16.37 -0.66 15.50
CA ARG A 30 -17.66 -0.13 15.02
C ARG A 30 -18.84 -0.50 15.92
N GLY A 31 -18.75 -1.63 16.62
CA GLY A 31 -19.80 -2.11 17.52
C GLY A 31 -19.89 -1.32 18.83
N ASP A 32 -18.91 -0.46 19.12
CA ASP A 32 -18.90 0.38 20.31
C ASP A 32 -19.70 1.68 20.12
N PHE A 33 -20.26 1.90 18.92
CA PHE A 33 -20.98 3.10 18.49
C PHE A 33 -22.35 2.76 17.91
N SER A 34 -23.25 3.73 17.91
CA SER A 34 -24.54 3.65 17.24
C SER A 34 -24.41 3.63 15.71
N ALA A 35 -25.44 3.13 15.02
CA ALA A 35 -25.44 3.10 13.55
C ALA A 35 -25.33 4.51 12.93
N GLU A 36 -25.90 5.53 13.58
CA GLU A 36 -25.80 6.93 13.13
C GLU A 36 -24.36 7.43 13.21
N GLU A 37 -23.69 7.23 14.35
CA GLU A 37 -22.30 7.64 14.56
C GLU A 37 -21.35 6.91 13.60
N VAL A 38 -21.54 5.60 13.40
CA VAL A 38 -20.74 4.83 12.43
C VAL A 38 -20.92 5.38 11.02
N CYS A 39 -22.14 5.79 10.65
CA CYS A 39 -22.41 6.40 9.35
C CYS A 39 -21.71 7.76 9.22
N ALA A 40 -21.82 8.62 10.24
CA ALA A 40 -21.17 9.93 10.28
C ALA A 40 -19.63 9.81 10.20
N ILE A 41 -19.04 8.98 11.06
CA ILE A 41 -17.59 8.71 11.08
C ILE A 41 -17.12 8.26 9.69
N LYS A 42 -17.86 7.35 9.05
CA LYS A 42 -17.53 6.89 7.70
C LYS A 42 -17.66 7.98 6.64
N ALA A 43 -18.66 8.84 6.75
CA ALA A 43 -18.92 9.91 5.79
C ALA A 43 -17.82 10.98 5.85
N PHE A 44 -17.37 11.36 7.05
CA PHE A 44 -16.39 12.43 7.23
C PHE A 44 -14.93 11.95 7.19
N LEU A 45 -14.62 10.83 7.85
CA LEU A 45 -13.24 10.33 8.00
C LEU A 45 -12.89 9.21 7.03
N GLY A 46 -13.88 8.71 6.28
CA GLY A 46 -13.72 7.64 5.31
C GLY A 46 -13.75 6.23 5.93
N PRO A 47 -13.13 5.23 5.30
CA PRO A 47 -13.20 3.86 5.79
C PRO A 47 -12.60 3.73 7.21
N TRP A 48 -13.17 2.85 8.04
CA TRP A 48 -12.87 2.74 9.48
C TRP A 48 -11.37 2.75 9.85
N PRO A 49 -10.47 2.01 9.16
CA PRO A 49 -9.04 2.09 9.47
C PRO A 49 -8.47 3.50 9.29
N ARG A 50 -8.93 4.23 8.27
CA ARG A 50 -8.52 5.61 8.00
C ARG A 50 -9.10 6.58 9.02
N ALA A 51 -10.29 6.32 9.53
CA ALA A 51 -10.86 7.07 10.65
C ALA A 51 -10.03 6.91 11.93
N LEU A 52 -9.57 5.69 12.24
CA LEU A 52 -8.66 5.44 13.37
C LEU A 52 -7.29 6.14 13.18
N GLU A 53 -6.79 6.19 11.95
CA GLU A 53 -5.57 6.96 11.61
C GLU A 53 -5.80 8.47 11.78
N ALA A 54 -6.94 8.99 11.31
CA ALA A 54 -7.31 10.40 11.46
C ALA A 54 -7.47 10.81 12.94
N ALA A 55 -7.98 9.90 13.77
CA ALA A 55 -8.06 10.11 15.22
C ALA A 55 -6.71 10.04 15.94
N GLY A 56 -5.64 9.59 15.25
CA GLY A 56 -4.31 9.38 15.84
C GLY A 56 -4.21 8.13 16.70
N LEU A 57 -5.21 7.24 16.65
CA LEU A 57 -5.23 5.99 17.42
C LEU A 57 -4.31 4.94 16.80
N LYS A 58 -4.31 4.86 15.47
CA LYS A 58 -3.51 3.89 14.71
C LYS A 58 -2.47 4.62 13.87
N ARG A 59 -1.20 4.21 13.97
CA ARG A 59 -0.17 4.69 13.05
C ARG A 59 -0.48 4.19 11.63
N PRO A 60 -0.46 5.06 10.61
CA PRO A 60 -0.57 4.60 9.23
C PRO A 60 0.58 3.64 8.90
N PRO A 61 0.36 2.64 8.03
CA PRO A 61 1.43 1.79 7.56
C PRO A 61 2.56 2.63 6.94
N GLU A 62 3.81 2.33 7.29
CA GLU A 62 5.01 3.03 6.79
C GLU A 62 5.12 2.99 5.25
N GLU A 63 4.53 1.99 4.61
CA GLU A 63 4.52 1.84 3.15
C GLU A 63 3.09 1.64 2.63
N SER A 64 2.69 2.46 1.65
CA SER A 64 1.38 2.31 1.02
C SER A 64 1.30 0.99 0.25
N ARG A 65 0.10 0.40 0.17
CA ARG A 65 -0.14 -0.75 -0.72
C ARG A 65 0.19 -0.40 -2.17
N HIS A 66 0.02 0.86 -2.56
CA HIS A 66 0.38 1.35 -3.88
C HIS A 66 1.89 1.24 -4.10
N ASP A 67 2.69 1.75 -3.16
CA ASP A 67 4.16 1.75 -3.24
C ASP A 67 4.71 0.32 -3.35
N ARG A 68 4.17 -0.61 -2.53
CA ARG A 68 4.50 -2.04 -2.61
C ARG A 68 4.22 -2.63 -4.00
N THR A 69 3.12 -2.23 -4.62
CA THR A 69 2.72 -2.72 -5.95
C THR A 69 3.61 -2.13 -7.04
N VAL A 70 3.94 -0.84 -6.94
CA VAL A 70 4.86 -0.16 -7.84
C VAL A 70 6.25 -0.76 -7.74
N ALA A 71 6.78 -1.01 -6.54
CA ALA A 71 8.06 -1.64 -6.31
C ALA A 71 8.14 -3.03 -6.96
N LYS A 72 7.10 -3.87 -6.80
CA LYS A 72 7.01 -5.16 -7.48
C LYS A 72 7.03 -5.02 -9.00
N ARG A 73 6.26 -4.07 -9.54
CA ARG A 73 6.21 -3.81 -11.00
C ARG A 73 7.57 -3.37 -11.53
N ILE A 74 8.27 -2.50 -10.82
CA ILE A 74 9.62 -2.03 -11.17
C ILE A 74 10.59 -3.21 -11.18
N ARG A 75 10.56 -4.07 -10.15
CA ARG A 75 11.42 -5.26 -10.07
C ARG A 75 11.20 -6.20 -11.27
N ALA A 76 9.95 -6.56 -11.55
CA ALA A 76 9.61 -7.43 -12.68
C ALA A 76 10.03 -6.81 -14.04
N LYS A 77 9.85 -5.49 -14.20
CA LYS A 77 10.28 -4.79 -15.42
C LYS A 77 11.80 -4.78 -15.58
N ARG A 78 12.55 -4.61 -14.48
CA ARG A 78 14.03 -4.67 -14.48
C ARG A 78 14.54 -6.05 -14.87
N GLU A 79 13.94 -7.11 -14.34
CA GLU A 79 14.28 -8.50 -14.66
C GLU A 79 14.05 -8.83 -16.13
N LYS A 80 12.85 -8.55 -16.67
CA LYS A 80 12.54 -8.73 -18.10
C LYS A 80 13.49 -7.95 -19.02
N ASN A 81 13.84 -6.72 -18.64
CA ASN A 81 14.79 -5.92 -19.41
C ASN A 81 16.21 -6.48 -19.37
N ALA A 82 16.65 -7.04 -18.23
CA ALA A 82 17.95 -7.68 -18.10
C ALA A 82 18.05 -8.94 -18.97
N GLU A 83 17.01 -9.77 -18.97
CA GLU A 83 16.94 -10.96 -19.83
C GLU A 83 16.91 -10.60 -21.31
N ARG A 84 16.09 -9.62 -21.71
CA ARG A 84 16.10 -9.12 -23.09
C ARG A 84 17.48 -8.62 -23.52
N LYS A 85 18.18 -7.88 -22.65
CA LYS A 85 19.55 -7.40 -22.92
C LYS A 85 20.55 -8.56 -23.01
N ARG A 86 20.41 -9.60 -22.18
CA ARG A 86 21.26 -10.79 -22.24
C ARG A 86 21.02 -11.54 -23.54
N SER A 87 19.78 -11.81 -23.91
CA SER A 87 19.43 -12.49 -25.16
C SER A 87 19.83 -11.70 -26.38
N SER A 88 19.66 -10.37 -26.37
CA SER A 88 20.14 -9.52 -27.47
C SER A 88 21.67 -9.54 -27.58
N ARG A 89 22.39 -9.54 -26.44
CA ARG A 89 23.86 -9.61 -26.41
C ARG A 89 24.39 -10.96 -26.88
N ILE A 90 23.72 -12.05 -26.51
CA ILE A 90 24.06 -13.40 -26.99
C ILE A 90 23.82 -13.48 -28.50
N LYS A 91 22.66 -13.00 -28.99
CA LYS A 91 22.33 -13.00 -30.42
C LYS A 91 23.37 -12.23 -31.24
N THR A 92 23.82 -11.07 -30.78
CA THR A 92 24.87 -10.29 -31.47
C THR A 92 26.22 -11.00 -31.52
N TYR A 93 26.58 -11.75 -30.46
CA TYR A 93 27.85 -12.48 -30.39
C TYR A 93 27.86 -13.72 -31.30
N THR A 94 26.73 -14.43 -31.35
CA THR A 94 26.52 -15.56 -32.28
C THR A 94 26.62 -15.11 -33.74
N THR A 95 25.88 -14.06 -34.14
CA THR A 95 25.96 -13.55 -35.53
C THR A 95 27.36 -13.07 -35.91
N PHE A 96 28.06 -12.40 -34.99
CA PHE A 96 29.44 -11.94 -35.26
C PHE A 96 30.44 -13.10 -35.39
N SER A 97 30.17 -14.26 -34.79
CA SER A 97 31.05 -15.43 -34.85
C SER A 97 30.78 -16.32 -36.05
N GLU A 98 29.53 -16.35 -36.54
CA GLU A 98 29.14 -17.06 -37.78
C GLU A 98 29.76 -16.40 -39.02
N ASP A 99 29.84 -15.07 -39.06
CA ASP A 99 30.44 -14.32 -40.18
C ASP A 99 31.97 -14.49 -40.29
N LEU A 100 32.66 -14.94 -39.23
CA LEU A 100 34.12 -15.15 -39.21
C LEU A 100 34.56 -16.56 -39.66
N HIS A 101 33.62 -17.47 -39.93
CA HIS A 101 33.93 -18.86 -40.34
C HIS A 101 33.83 -19.09 -41.87
N THR A 102 33.51 -18.06 -42.65
CA THR A 102 33.22 -18.14 -44.10
C THR A 102 34.33 -17.66 -45.04
N ASP A 103 35.58 -17.50 -44.56
CA ASP A 103 36.71 -17.01 -45.40
C ASP A 103 37.88 -18.02 -45.49
N GLY A 104 37.58 -19.31 -45.64
CA GLY A 104 38.59 -20.38 -45.52
C GLY A 104 38.44 -21.57 -46.46
N GLU A 105 38.07 -21.38 -47.73
CA GLU A 105 38.26 -22.41 -48.77
C GLU A 105 38.82 -21.76 -50.05
N TRP A 106 40.10 -21.99 -50.33
CA TRP A 106 40.80 -21.80 -51.62
C TRP A 106 41.50 -23.09 -52.00
#